data_AF-A0A1E4GD11-F1
#
_entry.id   AF-A0A1E4GD11-F1
#
_cell.length_a   1.000
_cell.length_b   1.000
_cell.length_c   1.000
_cell.angle_alpha   90.00
_cell.angle_beta   90.00
_cell.angle_gamma   90.00
#
_symmetry.space_group_name_H-M   'P 1'
#
loop_
_entity.id
_entity.type
_entity.pdbx_description
1 polymer ?
#
loop_
_entity_poly.entity_id
_entity_poly.type
_entity_poly.pdbx_seq_one_letter_code
_entity_poly.pdbx_strand_id
1 'polypeptide(L)'
;MSGSPKFTVSTSLDASEQEGAMPAWHQRYTQLGPGRFRGANLHLDLGDVAVGEERSNVVLAETSAPPTGTVALCIPGQVNEGFINGVRKSAPAFIHVGGAEIDIVTEGSSFGYYITVRESALPGFDRAAFAPLAAIGGAYPLAHELSAWASAILTSAPEGMRRTPGEVDKVLPGYIIDRVAEICGYMAGGNSMPPLRGTDALTLFRAALRCADEIDDTLLRVSHLASRLDVPEHILRAAFLQATGHTPRIWLRQRRLDRARRALLDPETARKGVTQIAMDCGFYHLGRFAAYYANTFHETPIDTVRSKLRA
;
A
#
# COMPACT_ATOMS: atom_id res chain seq x y z
N MET A 1 -27.34 -5.38 11.92
CA MET A 1 -27.23 -6.80 11.57
C MET A 1 -25.88 -6.98 10.89
N SER A 2 -24.91 -7.57 11.60
CA SER A 2 -23.62 -7.92 10.99
C SER A 2 -23.87 -9.00 9.94
N GLY A 3 -23.29 -8.86 8.74
CA GLY A 3 -23.36 -9.88 7.71
C GLY A 3 -22.69 -11.17 8.16
N SER A 4 -22.98 -12.29 7.46
CA SER A 4 -22.28 -13.54 7.69
C SER A 4 -20.76 -13.36 7.46
N PRO A 5 -19.91 -14.01 8.27
CA PRO A 5 -18.46 -13.90 8.12
C PRO A 5 -18.04 -14.35 6.72
N LYS A 6 -17.08 -13.64 6.12
CA LYS A 6 -16.63 -13.90 4.75
C LYS A 6 -15.11 -14.06 4.71
N PHE A 7 -14.66 -15.22 4.24
CA PHE A 7 -13.25 -15.48 3.98
C PHE A 7 -12.98 -15.45 2.46
N THR A 8 -12.04 -14.63 2.03
CA THR A 8 -11.67 -14.45 0.62
C THR A 8 -10.17 -14.68 0.45
N VAL A 9 -9.81 -15.39 -0.63
CA VAL A 9 -8.44 -15.58 -1.09
C VAL A 9 -8.36 -15.03 -2.51
N SER A 10 -7.45 -14.10 -2.76
CA SER A 10 -7.21 -13.55 -4.08
C SER A 10 -5.74 -13.59 -4.43
N THR A 11 -5.45 -13.75 -5.72
CA THR A 11 -4.11 -13.62 -6.29
C THR A 11 -4.17 -12.61 -7.43
N SER A 12 -3.09 -11.85 -7.58
CA SER A 12 -2.99 -10.79 -8.58
C SER A 12 -1.70 -10.98 -9.39
N LEU A 13 -1.82 -10.85 -10.71
CA LEU A 13 -0.68 -10.88 -11.63
C LEU A 13 -0.21 -9.48 -12.02
N ASP A 14 -0.93 -8.47 -11.54
CA ASP A 14 -0.57 -7.08 -11.66
C ASP A 14 -0.74 -6.28 -10.37
N ALA A 15 0.11 -5.27 -10.17
CA ALA A 15 0.01 -4.39 -9.02
C ALA A 15 -1.34 -3.66 -8.97
N SER A 16 -1.86 -3.23 -10.13
CA SER A 16 -3.17 -2.56 -10.21
C SER A 16 -4.35 -3.50 -9.94
N GLU A 17 -4.20 -4.80 -10.21
CA GLU A 17 -5.21 -5.80 -9.84
C GLU A 17 -5.25 -6.00 -8.32
N GLN A 18 -4.12 -5.84 -7.63
CA GLN A 18 -4.05 -5.98 -6.17
C GLN A 18 -4.64 -4.79 -5.40
N GLU A 19 -4.67 -3.60 -5.98
CA GLU A 19 -5.26 -2.40 -5.36
C GLU A 19 -6.72 -2.59 -4.91
N GLY A 20 -7.46 -3.50 -5.55
CA GLY A 20 -8.85 -3.83 -5.22
C GLY A 20 -9.02 -5.01 -4.26
N ALA A 21 -7.93 -5.63 -3.78
CA ALA A 21 -7.98 -6.87 -3.01
C ALA A 21 -8.37 -6.66 -1.54
N MET A 22 -8.27 -5.44 -1.01
CA MET A 22 -8.63 -5.09 0.36
C MET A 22 -9.93 -4.27 0.38
N PRO A 23 -11.07 -4.85 0.79
CA PRO A 23 -12.37 -4.17 0.73
C PRO A 23 -12.39 -2.82 1.47
N ALA A 24 -12.91 -1.79 0.80
CA ALA A 24 -13.05 -0.41 1.31
C ALA A 24 -11.75 0.32 1.68
N TRP A 25 -10.58 -0.30 1.51
CA TRP A 25 -9.31 0.40 1.57
C TRP A 25 -9.11 1.23 0.30
N HIS A 26 -8.43 2.37 0.44
CA HIS A 26 -7.94 3.14 -0.70
C HIS A 26 -6.47 2.82 -0.90
N GLN A 27 -6.14 2.16 -2.01
CA GLN A 27 -4.78 1.72 -2.31
C GLN A 27 -4.38 2.10 -3.73
N ARG A 28 -3.13 2.53 -3.90
CA ARG A 28 -2.53 2.80 -5.21
C ARG A 28 -1.09 2.33 -5.21
N TYR A 29 -0.77 1.41 -6.11
CA TYR A 29 0.54 0.78 -6.24
C TYR A 29 1.24 1.25 -7.51
N THR A 30 2.55 1.47 -7.41
CA THR A 30 3.44 1.69 -8.54
C THR A 30 4.62 0.74 -8.40
N GLN A 31 4.80 -0.15 -9.36
CA GLN A 31 5.94 -1.06 -9.36
C GLN A 31 7.23 -0.30 -9.66
N LEU A 32 8.14 -0.28 -8.69
CA LEU A 32 9.44 0.36 -8.81
C LEU A 32 10.53 -0.62 -9.23
N GLY A 33 10.45 -1.86 -8.76
CA GLY A 33 11.44 -2.90 -9.00
C GLY A 33 11.19 -3.73 -10.26
N PRO A 34 12.23 -4.35 -10.84
CA PRO A 34 12.08 -5.27 -11.95
C PRO A 34 11.41 -6.58 -11.49
N GLY A 35 10.54 -7.13 -12.32
CA GLY A 35 9.95 -8.46 -12.12
C GLY A 35 8.53 -8.57 -12.67
N ARG A 36 8.06 -9.80 -12.90
CA ARG A 36 6.62 -10.03 -13.08
C ARG A 36 5.96 -9.93 -11.71
N PHE A 37 4.97 -9.05 -11.59
CA PHE A 37 4.21 -8.92 -10.35
C PHE A 37 3.49 -10.23 -10.01
N ARG A 38 3.56 -10.61 -8.75
CA ARG A 38 2.79 -11.67 -8.12
C ARG A 38 2.48 -11.22 -6.71
N GLY A 39 1.20 -11.12 -6.42
CA GLY A 39 0.78 -10.92 -5.07
C GLY A 39 -0.46 -11.71 -4.72
N ALA A 40 -0.76 -11.69 -3.44
CA ALA A 40 -1.80 -12.49 -2.84
C ALA A 40 -2.35 -11.79 -1.61
N ASN A 41 -3.66 -11.91 -1.42
CA ASN A 41 -4.33 -11.37 -0.26
C ASN A 41 -5.25 -12.44 0.35
N LEU A 42 -5.19 -12.54 1.67
CA LEU A 42 -6.21 -13.23 2.47
C LEU A 42 -7.02 -12.18 3.19
N HIS A 43 -8.33 -12.35 3.23
CA HIS A 43 -9.22 -11.42 3.92
C HIS A 43 -10.33 -12.18 4.65
N LEU A 44 -10.44 -11.96 5.95
CA LEU A 44 -11.49 -12.46 6.83
C LEU A 44 -12.30 -11.28 7.35
N ASP A 45 -13.53 -11.13 6.86
CA ASP A 45 -14.50 -10.14 7.31
C ASP A 45 -15.39 -10.74 8.40
N LEU A 46 -15.47 -10.08 9.55
CA LEU A 46 -16.26 -10.43 10.72
C LEU A 46 -17.19 -9.27 11.16
N GLY A 47 -17.54 -8.37 10.24
CA GLY A 47 -18.41 -7.23 10.50
C GLY A 47 -17.63 -6.01 10.99
N ASP A 48 -17.60 -5.78 12.31
CA ASP A 48 -16.87 -4.64 12.89
C ASP A 48 -15.36 -4.85 12.94
N VAL A 49 -14.91 -6.07 12.62
CA VAL A 49 -13.51 -6.47 12.55
C VAL A 49 -13.24 -7.11 11.20
N ALA A 50 -12.10 -6.80 10.60
CA ALA A 50 -11.55 -7.61 9.52
C ALA A 50 -10.06 -7.88 9.77
N VAL A 51 -9.62 -9.07 9.38
CA VAL A 51 -8.22 -9.50 9.46
C VAL A 51 -7.76 -9.90 8.07
N GLY A 52 -6.58 -9.47 7.67
CA GLY A 52 -6.05 -9.86 6.39
C GLY A 52 -4.54 -9.99 6.37
N GLU A 53 -4.09 -10.60 5.29
CA GLU A 53 -2.70 -10.81 4.93
C GLU A 53 -2.50 -10.24 3.54
N GLU A 54 -1.35 -9.60 3.31
CA GLU A 54 -0.95 -9.13 2.00
C GLU A 54 0.49 -9.55 1.69
N ARG A 55 0.70 -9.98 0.45
CA ARG A 55 2.01 -10.33 -0.10
C ARG A 55 2.22 -9.66 -1.46
N SER A 56 3.44 -9.22 -1.71
CA SER A 56 3.93 -8.83 -3.04
C SER A 56 5.38 -9.27 -3.22
N ASN A 57 5.80 -9.55 -4.46
CA ASN A 57 7.13 -10.08 -4.76
C ASN A 57 8.13 -9.05 -5.30
N VAL A 58 7.71 -7.80 -5.53
CA VAL A 58 8.52 -6.75 -6.16
C VAL A 58 8.55 -5.50 -5.30
N VAL A 59 9.52 -4.63 -5.56
CA VAL A 59 9.60 -3.30 -4.95
C VAL A 59 8.41 -2.46 -5.40
N LEU A 60 7.63 -1.96 -4.44
CA LEU A 60 6.45 -1.14 -4.67
C LEU A 60 6.59 0.22 -4.00
N ALA A 61 6.07 1.24 -4.66
CA ALA A 61 5.52 2.40 -3.98
C ALA A 61 4.03 2.17 -3.78
N GLU A 62 3.54 2.40 -2.58
CA GLU A 62 2.16 2.27 -2.18
C GLU A 62 1.70 3.57 -1.53
N THR A 63 0.54 4.05 -1.95
CA THR A 63 -0.25 5.04 -1.22
C THR A 63 -1.47 4.32 -0.67
N SER A 64 -1.71 4.39 0.64
CA SER A 64 -2.70 3.55 1.32
C SER A 64 -3.45 4.30 2.41
N ALA A 65 -4.76 4.05 2.53
CA ALA A 65 -5.60 4.53 3.62
C ALA A 65 -6.66 3.47 4.01
N PRO A 66 -6.75 3.08 5.29
CA PRO A 66 -7.82 2.24 5.79
C PRO A 66 -9.17 2.97 5.69
N PRO A 67 -10.30 2.23 5.75
CA PRO A 67 -11.63 2.82 5.71
C PRO A 67 -11.82 3.90 6.80
N THR A 68 -12.49 4.99 6.46
CA THR A 68 -12.82 6.05 7.45
C THR A 68 -13.69 5.47 8.59
N GLY A 69 -13.42 5.88 9.83
CA GLY A 69 -14.13 5.37 11.01
C GLY A 69 -13.64 3.99 11.48
N THR A 70 -12.43 3.60 11.06
CA THR A 70 -11.74 2.39 11.53
C THR A 70 -10.35 2.72 12.06
N VAL A 71 -9.81 1.83 12.88
CA VAL A 71 -8.40 1.77 13.26
C VAL A 71 -7.80 0.53 12.65
N ALA A 72 -6.69 0.66 11.93
CA ALA A 72 -5.94 -0.46 11.39
C ALA A 72 -4.67 -0.72 12.21
N LEU A 73 -4.51 -1.94 12.69
CA LEU A 73 -3.25 -2.46 13.21
C LEU A 73 -2.53 -3.16 12.06
N CYS A 74 -1.43 -2.56 11.58
CA CYS A 74 -0.59 -3.12 10.53
C CYS A 74 0.61 -3.81 11.17
N ILE A 75 0.87 -5.06 10.77
CA ILE A 75 1.83 -5.94 11.42
C ILE A 75 2.79 -6.48 10.35
N PRO A 76 4.11 -6.32 10.50
CA PRO A 76 5.08 -6.91 9.57
C PRO A 76 5.02 -8.45 9.65
N GLY A 77 4.94 -9.11 8.48
CA GLY A 77 5.03 -10.57 8.38
C GLY A 77 6.48 -11.06 8.32
N GLN A 78 7.41 -10.18 7.93
CA GLN A 78 8.85 -10.39 7.94
C GLN A 78 9.57 -9.06 8.21
N VAL A 79 10.80 -9.12 8.71
CA VAL A 79 11.63 -7.91 8.89
C VAL A 79 12.12 -7.46 7.53
N ASN A 80 11.56 -6.35 7.04
CA ASN A 80 12.03 -5.68 5.83
C ASN A 80 12.30 -4.21 6.10
N GLU A 81 13.33 -3.70 5.44
CA GLU A 81 13.55 -2.27 5.33
C GLU A 81 12.63 -1.67 4.27
N GLY A 82 12.21 -0.44 4.54
CA GLY A 82 11.41 0.37 3.64
C GLY A 82 11.29 1.79 4.16
N PHE A 83 10.63 2.61 3.38
CA PHE A 83 10.25 3.96 3.76
C PHE A 83 8.78 3.97 4.11
N ILE A 84 8.43 4.57 5.26
CA ILE A 84 7.06 4.87 5.63
C ILE A 84 7.00 6.37 5.92
N ASN A 85 6.18 7.11 5.17
CA ASN A 85 6.13 8.57 5.22
C ASN A 85 7.53 9.21 5.16
N GLY A 86 8.39 8.70 4.27
CA GLY A 86 9.73 9.25 4.05
C GLY A 86 10.75 8.96 5.13
N VAL A 87 10.42 8.12 6.12
CA VAL A 87 11.37 7.67 7.13
C VAL A 87 11.75 6.22 6.85
N ARG A 88 13.05 5.99 6.59
CA ARG A 88 13.59 4.63 6.45
C ARG A 88 13.55 3.93 7.81
N LYS A 89 12.86 2.79 7.90
CA LYS A 89 12.80 1.96 9.11
C LYS A 89 12.70 0.48 8.75
N SER A 90 13.14 -0.39 9.65
CA SER A 90 12.67 -1.78 9.67
C SER A 90 11.23 -1.77 10.16
N ALA A 91 10.29 -2.25 9.36
CA ALA A 91 8.85 -2.06 9.56
C ALA A 91 8.40 -2.52 10.97
N PRO A 92 8.13 -1.63 11.94
CA PRO A 92 7.51 -2.03 13.19
C PRO A 92 6.01 -2.28 12.93
N ALA A 93 5.32 -2.96 13.85
CA ALA A 93 3.87 -2.89 13.85
C ALA A 93 3.43 -1.45 14.15
N PHE A 94 2.29 -1.00 13.61
CA PHE A 94 1.80 0.35 13.81
C PHE A 94 0.28 0.43 13.79
N ILE A 95 -0.25 1.44 14.47
CA ILE A 95 -1.64 1.88 14.38
C ILE A 95 -1.75 2.91 13.26
N HIS A 96 -2.67 2.68 12.34
CA HIS A 96 -3.02 3.54 11.22
C HIS A 96 -4.48 3.94 11.33
N VAL A 97 -4.69 5.24 11.52
CA VAL A 97 -6.02 5.81 11.72
C VAL A 97 -6.75 5.90 10.38
N GLY A 98 -7.99 5.40 10.33
CA GLY A 98 -8.78 5.30 9.10
C GLY A 98 -9.03 6.64 8.41
N GLY A 99 -8.98 6.63 7.07
CA GLY A 99 -9.09 7.80 6.21
C GLY A 99 -7.82 8.64 6.09
N ALA A 100 -6.76 8.35 6.86
CA ALA A 100 -5.48 9.03 6.69
C ALA A 100 -4.62 8.31 5.66
N GLU A 101 -4.07 9.06 4.71
CA GLU A 101 -3.18 8.53 3.68
C GLU A 101 -1.72 8.42 4.16
N ILE A 102 -1.08 7.30 3.86
CA ILE A 102 0.35 7.08 4.08
C ILE A 102 1.03 6.67 2.79
N ASP A 103 2.32 6.97 2.70
CA ASP A 103 3.18 6.51 1.61
C ASP A 103 4.16 5.46 2.12
N ILE A 104 4.23 4.34 1.42
CA ILE A 104 5.15 3.24 1.69
C ILE A 104 6.00 3.00 0.45
N VAL A 105 7.31 2.84 0.63
CA VAL A 105 8.19 2.33 -0.42
C VAL A 105 8.93 1.12 0.14
N THR A 106 8.70 -0.05 -0.45
CA THR A 106 9.38 -1.29 -0.03
C THR A 106 10.80 -1.33 -0.58
N GLU A 107 11.65 -2.25 -0.11
CA GLU A 107 12.99 -2.50 -0.69
C GLU A 107 13.16 -3.93 -1.23
N GLY A 108 12.06 -4.67 -1.31
CA GLY A 108 12.01 -6.03 -1.81
C GLY A 108 10.57 -6.54 -1.82
N SER A 109 10.41 -7.86 -1.74
CA SER A 109 9.10 -8.46 -1.51
C SER A 109 8.49 -7.94 -0.21
N SER A 110 7.19 -7.69 -0.17
CA SER A 110 6.47 -7.33 1.05
C SER A 110 5.59 -8.46 1.53
N PHE A 111 5.48 -8.58 2.84
CA PHE A 111 4.59 -9.52 3.51
C PHE A 111 4.17 -8.93 4.85
N GLY A 112 2.88 -8.81 5.07
CA GLY A 112 2.32 -8.22 6.28
C GLY A 112 0.88 -8.64 6.53
N TYR A 113 0.40 -8.29 7.71
CA TYR A 113 -0.98 -8.45 8.12
C TYR A 113 -1.58 -7.10 8.45
N TYR A 114 -2.90 -7.01 8.32
CA TYR A 114 -3.67 -5.89 8.83
C TYR A 114 -4.87 -6.41 9.62
N ILE A 115 -5.22 -5.68 10.68
CA ILE A 115 -6.44 -5.90 11.44
C ILE A 115 -7.16 -4.56 11.49
N THR A 116 -8.34 -4.45 10.89
CA THR A 116 -9.18 -3.25 10.98
C THR A 116 -10.27 -3.48 12.00
N VAL A 117 -10.48 -2.50 12.87
CA VAL A 117 -11.60 -2.47 13.83
C VAL A 117 -12.37 -1.16 13.66
N ARG A 118 -13.71 -1.22 13.64
CA ARG A 118 -14.55 -0.03 13.63
C ARG A 118 -14.31 0.79 14.92
N GLU A 119 -14.11 2.09 14.79
CA GLU A 119 -13.85 2.98 15.93
C GLU A 119 -14.96 2.89 16.99
N SER A 120 -16.23 2.82 16.55
CA SER A 120 -17.37 2.71 17.47
C SER A 120 -17.44 1.39 18.24
N ALA A 121 -16.67 0.37 17.84
CA ALA A 121 -16.59 -0.92 18.52
C ALA A 121 -15.40 -0.98 19.50
N LEU A 122 -14.47 -0.01 19.46
CA LEU A 122 -13.30 0.03 20.33
C LEU A 122 -13.62 0.76 21.65
N PRO A 123 -13.61 0.08 22.80
CA PRO A 123 -13.89 0.73 24.08
C PRO A 123 -12.83 1.77 24.43
N GLY A 124 -13.26 3.01 24.72
CA GLY A 124 -12.37 4.07 25.19
C GLY A 124 -11.39 4.61 24.14
N PHE A 125 -11.54 4.26 22.87
CA PHE A 125 -10.70 4.81 21.81
C PHE A 125 -11.03 6.29 21.57
N ASP A 126 -10.04 7.16 21.76
CA ASP A 126 -10.10 8.56 21.37
C ASP A 126 -9.18 8.80 20.17
N ARG A 127 -9.79 9.01 19.00
CA ARG A 127 -9.07 9.30 17.75
C ARG A 127 -8.15 10.52 17.89
N ALA A 128 -8.52 11.52 18.69
CA ALA A 128 -7.72 12.74 18.86
C ALA A 128 -6.40 12.48 19.61
N ALA A 129 -6.31 11.39 20.37
CA ALA A 129 -5.10 10.97 21.06
C ALA A 129 -4.04 10.35 20.13
N PHE A 130 -4.40 10.03 18.88
CA PHE A 130 -3.52 9.36 17.93
C PHE A 130 -3.12 10.28 16.78
N ALA A 131 -1.83 10.27 16.46
CA ALA A 131 -1.39 10.71 15.15
C ALA A 131 -1.94 9.78 14.06
N PRO A 132 -2.05 10.26 12.80
CA PRO A 132 -2.52 9.43 11.68
C PRO A 132 -1.83 8.08 11.54
N LEU A 133 -0.54 8.04 11.92
CA LEU A 133 0.28 6.84 11.92
C LEU A 133 1.16 6.82 13.19
N ALA A 134 0.97 5.82 14.03
CA ALA A 134 1.65 5.68 15.31
C ALA A 134 2.33 4.30 15.40
N ALA A 135 3.65 4.26 15.49
CA ALA A 135 4.39 3.01 15.59
C ALA A 135 4.28 2.41 17.01
N ILE A 136 4.12 1.09 17.06
CA ILE A 136 4.14 0.32 18.31
C ILE A 136 5.61 0.17 18.72
N GLY A 137 5.98 0.79 19.84
CA GLY A 137 7.35 0.73 20.36
C GLY A 137 7.73 -0.66 20.86
N GLY A 138 9.03 -0.98 20.87
CA GLY A 138 9.54 -2.28 21.33
C GLY A 138 9.31 -2.58 22.82
N ALA A 139 8.85 -1.60 23.60
CA ALA A 139 8.46 -1.78 24.99
C ALA A 139 7.06 -2.41 25.14
N TYR A 140 6.27 -2.52 24.07
CA TYR A 140 5.00 -3.25 24.11
C TYR A 140 5.28 -4.75 24.37
N PRO A 141 4.77 -5.34 25.48
CA PRO A 141 5.19 -6.67 25.95
C PRO A 141 5.04 -7.81 24.93
N LEU A 142 4.13 -7.68 23.96
CA LEU A 142 3.79 -8.74 22.99
C LEU A 142 4.04 -8.32 21.54
N ALA A 143 4.90 -7.32 21.30
CA ALA A 143 5.18 -6.82 19.95
C ALA A 143 5.66 -7.92 18.99
N HIS A 144 6.44 -8.88 19.51
CA HIS A 144 6.99 -10.00 18.76
C HIS A 144 5.96 -11.10 18.44
N GLU A 145 4.84 -11.16 19.18
CA GLU A 145 3.79 -12.18 18.98
C GLU A 145 2.71 -11.74 18.00
N LEU A 146 2.61 -10.45 17.68
CA LEU A 146 1.53 -9.89 16.85
C LEU A 146 1.39 -10.61 15.49
N SER A 147 2.53 -10.91 14.85
CA SER A 147 2.57 -11.62 13.56
C SER A 147 2.07 -13.06 13.69
N ALA A 148 2.52 -13.78 14.73
CA ALA A 148 2.06 -15.14 15.01
C ALA A 148 0.56 -15.18 15.33
N TRP A 149 0.06 -14.19 16.08
CA TRP A 149 -1.35 -14.04 16.41
C TRP A 149 -2.22 -13.79 15.17
N ALA A 150 -1.85 -12.84 14.32
CA ALA A 150 -2.58 -12.56 13.07
C ALA A 150 -2.57 -13.78 12.13
N SER A 151 -1.44 -14.45 12.02
CA SER A 151 -1.31 -15.69 11.24
C SER A 151 -2.21 -16.81 11.78
N ALA A 152 -2.25 -17.01 13.09
CA ALA A 152 -3.09 -18.01 13.73
C ALA A 152 -4.58 -17.77 13.47
N ILE A 153 -5.04 -16.50 13.50
CA ILE A 153 -6.42 -16.15 13.15
C ILE A 153 -6.73 -16.58 11.71
N LEU A 154 -5.91 -16.18 10.75
CA LEU A 154 -6.17 -16.45 9.33
C LEU A 154 -6.07 -17.93 8.95
N THR A 155 -5.25 -18.71 9.65
CA THR A 155 -5.07 -20.13 9.39
C THR A 155 -6.13 -21.01 10.07
N SER A 156 -6.58 -20.64 11.27
CA SER A 156 -7.47 -21.50 12.07
C SER A 156 -8.95 -21.10 12.03
N ALA A 157 -9.26 -19.80 11.96
CA ALA A 157 -10.63 -19.31 12.05
C ALA A 157 -11.54 -19.83 10.91
N PRO A 158 -11.09 -19.90 9.63
CA PRO A 158 -11.95 -20.39 8.56
C PRO A 158 -12.40 -21.84 8.76
N GLU A 159 -11.51 -22.70 9.25
CA GLU A 159 -11.85 -24.10 9.55
C GLU A 159 -12.71 -24.22 10.82
N GLY A 160 -12.40 -23.43 11.85
CA GLY A 160 -13.23 -23.34 13.06
C GLY A 160 -14.67 -22.95 12.75
N MET A 161 -14.88 -21.91 11.94
CA MET A 161 -16.20 -21.45 11.51
C MET A 161 -16.96 -22.49 10.68
N ARG A 162 -16.26 -23.35 9.92
CA ARG A 162 -16.89 -24.47 9.20
C ARG A 162 -17.34 -25.57 10.14
N ARG A 163 -16.57 -25.87 11.19
CA ARG A 163 -16.86 -26.95 12.15
C ARG A 163 -17.90 -26.57 13.19
N THR A 164 -17.83 -25.36 13.72
CA THR A 164 -18.76 -24.81 14.72
C THR A 164 -19.28 -23.42 14.30
N PRO A 165 -20.17 -23.37 13.28
CA PRO A 165 -20.76 -22.11 12.82
C PRO A 165 -21.52 -21.41 13.94
N GLY A 166 -21.33 -20.11 14.09
CA GLY A 166 -22.02 -19.28 15.10
C GLY A 166 -21.32 -19.19 16.45
N GLU A 167 -20.27 -19.98 16.71
CA GLU A 167 -19.45 -19.85 17.92
C GLU A 167 -18.22 -18.99 17.66
N VAL A 168 -17.37 -19.40 16.70
CA VAL A 168 -16.10 -18.72 16.40
C VAL A 168 -16.36 -17.29 15.88
N ASP A 169 -17.31 -17.11 14.99
CA ASP A 169 -17.66 -15.81 14.39
C ASP A 169 -18.35 -14.84 15.37
N LYS A 170 -18.95 -15.33 16.45
CA LYS A 170 -19.51 -14.47 17.51
C LYS A 170 -18.49 -14.07 18.56
N VAL A 171 -17.52 -14.94 18.83
CA VAL A 171 -16.58 -14.77 19.94
C VAL A 171 -15.27 -14.11 19.47
N LEU A 172 -14.75 -14.49 18.30
CA LEU A 172 -13.49 -14.00 17.78
C LEU A 172 -13.43 -12.47 17.60
N PRO A 173 -14.47 -11.77 17.10
CA PRO A 173 -14.44 -10.32 16.98
C PRO A 173 -14.20 -9.62 18.32
N GLY A 174 -14.84 -10.10 19.40
CA GLY A 174 -14.66 -9.56 20.75
C GLY A 174 -13.22 -9.67 21.23
N TYR A 175 -12.59 -10.84 21.08
CA TYR A 175 -11.18 -11.02 21.43
C TYR A 175 -10.23 -10.13 20.63
N ILE A 176 -10.51 -9.91 19.34
CA ILE A 176 -9.70 -9.01 18.51
C ILE A 176 -9.89 -7.56 18.96
N ILE A 177 -11.13 -7.12 19.19
CA ILE A 177 -11.47 -5.79 19.70
C ILE A 177 -10.74 -5.53 21.02
N ASP A 178 -10.84 -6.44 21.99
CA ASP A 178 -10.22 -6.30 23.30
C ASP A 178 -8.69 -6.16 23.18
N ARG A 179 -8.05 -6.98 22.34
CA ARG A 179 -6.60 -6.90 22.12
C ARG A 179 -6.18 -5.62 21.42
N VAL A 180 -6.93 -5.16 20.41
CA VAL A 180 -6.62 -3.89 19.74
C VAL A 180 -6.85 -2.70 20.67
N ALA A 181 -7.89 -2.74 21.52
CA ALA A 181 -8.15 -1.74 22.54
C ALA A 181 -7.05 -1.69 23.60
N GLU A 182 -6.53 -2.84 24.04
CA GLU A 182 -5.36 -2.93 24.94
C GLU A 182 -4.13 -2.23 24.34
N ILE A 183 -3.81 -2.51 23.07
CA ILE A 183 -2.70 -1.87 22.34
C ILE A 183 -2.91 -0.35 22.26
N CYS A 184 -4.11 0.08 21.90
CA CYS A 184 -4.44 1.50 21.82
C CYS A 184 -4.31 2.18 23.19
N GLY A 185 -4.85 1.57 24.26
CA GLY A 185 -4.73 2.09 25.62
C GLY A 185 -3.27 2.19 26.10
N TYR A 186 -2.46 1.17 25.80
CA TYR A 186 -1.03 1.19 26.09
C TYR A 186 -0.31 2.36 25.40
N MET A 187 -0.61 2.59 24.11
CA MET A 187 -0.01 3.67 23.33
C MET A 187 -0.48 5.06 23.80
N ALA A 188 -1.77 5.22 24.08
CA ALA A 188 -2.35 6.46 24.58
C ALA A 188 -1.80 6.86 25.96
N GLY A 189 -1.36 5.89 26.77
CA GLY A 189 -0.68 6.10 28.06
C GLY A 189 0.73 6.70 27.99
N GLY A 190 1.15 7.24 26.83
CA GLY A 190 2.46 7.88 26.64
C GLY A 190 3.58 6.94 26.14
N ASN A 191 3.25 5.70 25.78
CA ASN A 191 4.22 4.70 25.28
C ASN A 191 4.29 4.63 23.75
N SER A 192 3.67 5.58 23.04
CA SER A 192 3.78 5.67 21.59
C SER A 192 5.16 6.19 21.16
N MET A 193 5.74 5.60 20.11
CA MET A 193 6.90 6.19 19.44
C MET A 193 6.52 7.54 18.82
N PRO A 194 7.50 8.44 18.56
CA PRO A 194 7.23 9.68 17.83
C PRO A 194 6.44 9.37 16.56
N PRO A 195 5.40 10.16 16.26
CA PRO A 195 4.59 9.94 15.09
C PRO A 195 5.48 9.88 13.85
N LEU A 196 5.13 9.00 12.91
CA LEU A 196 5.80 8.90 11.61
C LEU A 196 5.38 10.10 10.75
N ARG A 197 5.74 11.30 11.22
CA ARG A 197 5.47 12.59 10.57
C ARG A 197 6.34 12.69 9.33
N GLY A 198 5.75 13.28 8.28
CA GLY A 198 6.48 13.62 7.08
C GLY A 198 7.63 14.58 7.40
N THR A 199 8.81 14.25 6.88
CA THR A 199 9.95 15.17 6.84
C THR A 199 9.67 16.31 5.86
N ASP A 200 10.44 17.40 5.89
CA ASP A 200 10.40 18.44 4.86
C ASP A 200 10.58 17.83 3.45
N ALA A 201 11.43 16.80 3.36
CA ALA A 201 11.60 15.99 2.16
C ALA A 201 10.31 15.28 1.72
N LEU A 202 9.55 14.65 2.63
CA LEU A 202 8.26 14.06 2.28
C LEU A 202 7.27 15.14 1.82
N THR A 203 7.24 16.28 2.50
CA THR A 203 6.34 17.39 2.16
C THR A 203 6.61 17.90 0.74
N LEU A 204 7.88 18.11 0.40
CA LEU A 204 8.29 18.51 -0.94
C LEU A 204 8.02 17.40 -1.98
N PHE A 205 8.27 16.14 -1.64
CA PHE A 205 7.94 14.99 -2.48
C PHE A 205 6.44 14.94 -2.81
N ARG A 206 5.56 15.02 -1.80
CA ARG A 206 4.10 15.03 -1.99
C ARG A 206 3.63 16.24 -2.79
N ALA A 207 4.24 17.41 -2.57
CA ALA A 207 3.95 18.60 -3.38
C ALA A 207 4.32 18.37 -4.85
N ALA A 208 5.46 17.73 -5.12
CA ALA A 208 5.87 17.38 -6.47
C ALA A 208 4.94 16.36 -7.14
N LEU A 209 4.40 15.39 -6.40
CA LEU A 209 3.41 14.45 -6.93
C LEU A 209 2.10 15.16 -7.29
N ARG A 210 1.57 16.02 -6.41
CA ARG A 210 0.38 16.82 -6.72
C ARG A 210 0.58 17.69 -7.97
N CYS A 211 1.74 18.36 -8.09
CA CYS A 211 2.06 19.09 -9.31
C CYS A 211 2.10 18.16 -10.54
N ALA A 212 2.68 16.97 -10.42
CA ALA A 212 2.73 16.00 -11.50
C ALA A 212 1.35 15.48 -11.92
N ASP A 213 0.39 15.39 -11.00
CA ASP A 213 -1.01 15.01 -11.29
C ASP A 213 -1.76 16.06 -12.12
N GLU A 214 -1.36 17.33 -12.01
CA GLU A 214 -1.96 18.46 -12.75
C GLU A 214 -1.34 18.68 -14.14
N ILE A 215 -0.24 18.00 -14.45
CA ILE A 215 0.55 18.21 -15.67
C ILE A 215 0.38 17.01 -16.60
N ASP A 216 0.19 17.30 -17.89
CA ASP A 216 0.22 16.26 -18.91
C ASP A 216 1.57 15.53 -18.90
N ASP A 217 1.55 14.19 -18.80
CA ASP A 217 2.76 13.37 -18.73
C ASP A 217 3.71 13.62 -19.91
N THR A 218 3.22 14.03 -21.09
CA THR A 218 4.07 14.37 -22.25
C THR A 218 4.95 15.59 -22.02
N LEU A 219 4.51 16.52 -21.17
CA LEU A 219 5.20 17.76 -20.83
C LEU A 219 5.99 17.67 -19.52
N LEU A 220 5.71 16.65 -18.70
CA LEU A 220 6.27 16.50 -17.37
C LEU A 220 7.80 16.30 -17.39
N ARG A 221 8.54 17.18 -16.71
CA ARG A 221 10.00 17.10 -16.55
C ARG A 221 10.37 17.46 -15.13
N VAL A 222 11.50 16.93 -14.65
CA VAL A 222 12.04 17.26 -13.32
C VAL A 222 12.25 18.77 -13.17
N SER A 223 12.77 19.43 -14.21
CA SER A 223 12.95 20.88 -14.26
C SER A 223 11.64 21.66 -14.12
N HIS A 224 10.55 21.16 -14.71
CA HIS A 224 9.24 21.79 -14.60
C HIS A 224 8.69 21.68 -13.17
N LEU A 225 8.83 20.51 -12.53
CA LEU A 225 8.45 20.35 -11.13
C LEU A 225 9.26 21.26 -10.20
N ALA A 226 10.58 21.30 -10.40
CA ALA A 226 11.49 22.15 -9.64
C ALA A 226 11.10 23.63 -9.78
N SER A 227 10.86 24.10 -11.01
CA SER A 227 10.41 25.47 -11.26
C SER A 227 9.04 25.80 -10.68
N ARG A 228 8.07 24.88 -10.74
CA ARG A 228 6.70 25.10 -10.23
C ARG A 228 6.65 25.13 -8.70
N LEU A 229 7.57 24.41 -8.05
CA LEU A 229 7.72 24.39 -6.59
C LEU A 229 8.70 25.44 -6.05
N ASP A 230 9.29 26.26 -6.93
CA ASP A 230 10.31 27.27 -6.60
C ASP A 230 11.51 26.69 -5.82
N VAL A 231 11.99 25.52 -6.25
CA VAL A 231 13.17 24.88 -5.66
C VAL A 231 14.21 24.49 -6.73
N PRO A 232 15.52 24.53 -6.42
CA PRO A 232 16.53 23.98 -7.31
C PRO A 232 16.35 22.48 -7.54
N GLU A 233 16.67 21.97 -8.74
CA GLU A 233 16.52 20.54 -9.08
C GLU A 233 17.28 19.60 -8.13
N HIS A 234 18.44 20.04 -7.59
CA HIS A 234 19.21 19.23 -6.66
C HIS A 234 18.53 19.07 -5.29
N ILE A 235 17.77 20.08 -4.85
CA ILE A 235 16.94 20.02 -3.63
C ILE A 235 15.77 19.05 -3.85
N LEU A 236 15.07 19.16 -4.99
CA LEU A 236 14.01 18.23 -5.35
C LEU A 236 14.54 16.79 -5.43
N ARG A 237 15.73 16.59 -6.02
CA ARG A 237 16.38 15.28 -6.07
C ARG A 237 16.70 14.73 -4.69
N ALA A 238 17.24 15.56 -3.79
CA ALA A 238 17.55 15.16 -2.43
C ALA A 238 16.28 14.74 -1.67
N ALA A 239 15.19 15.50 -1.79
CA ALA A 239 13.92 15.19 -1.16
C ALA A 239 13.34 13.85 -1.61
N PHE A 240 13.33 13.57 -2.91
CA PHE A 240 12.89 12.27 -3.45
C PHE A 240 13.74 11.11 -2.92
N LEU A 241 15.06 11.26 -2.92
CA LEU A 241 15.98 10.22 -2.42
C LEU A 241 15.78 9.97 -0.92
N GLN A 242 15.62 11.02 -0.13
CA GLN A 242 15.39 10.91 1.31
C GLN A 242 14.02 10.28 1.61
N ALA A 243 12.98 10.62 0.85
CA ALA A 243 11.62 10.14 1.10
C ALA A 243 11.34 8.73 0.54
N THR A 244 12.03 8.33 -0.54
CA THR A 244 11.66 7.11 -1.28
C THR A 244 12.84 6.21 -1.65
N GLY A 245 14.08 6.66 -1.44
CA GLY A 245 15.27 6.01 -1.99
C GLY A 245 15.44 6.16 -3.51
N HIS A 246 14.49 6.77 -4.22
CA HIS A 246 14.49 6.88 -5.67
C HIS A 246 14.68 8.34 -6.12
N THR A 247 15.29 8.56 -7.28
CA THR A 247 15.41 9.91 -7.86
C THR A 247 14.10 10.34 -8.54
N PRO A 248 13.83 11.66 -8.68
CA PRO A 248 12.64 12.14 -9.39
C PRO A 248 12.52 11.58 -10.82
N ARG A 249 13.65 11.45 -11.52
CA ARG A 249 13.68 10.88 -12.87
C ARG A 249 13.24 9.41 -12.92
N ILE A 250 13.64 8.61 -11.93
CA ILE A 250 13.20 7.21 -11.85
C ILE A 250 11.70 7.19 -11.56
N TRP A 251 11.24 7.96 -10.57
CA TRP A 251 9.85 8.01 -10.16
C TRP A 251 8.91 8.40 -11.32
N LEU A 252 9.21 9.49 -12.02
CA LEU A 252 8.40 9.97 -13.15
C LEU A 252 8.35 8.94 -14.28
N ARG A 253 9.45 8.23 -14.54
CA ARG A 253 9.45 7.14 -15.52
C ARG A 253 8.59 5.95 -15.07
N GLN A 254 8.67 5.53 -13.80
CA GLN A 254 7.84 4.43 -13.29
C GLN A 254 6.36 4.81 -13.31
N ARG A 255 6.02 6.05 -12.95
CA ARG A 255 4.66 6.59 -13.09
C ARG A 255 4.14 6.50 -14.53
N ARG A 256 4.93 6.91 -15.52
CA ARG A 256 4.56 6.79 -16.94
C ARG A 256 4.42 5.34 -17.40
N LEU A 257 5.29 4.44 -16.93
CA LEU A 257 5.19 3.01 -17.22
C LEU A 257 3.96 2.37 -16.58
N ASP A 258 3.62 2.72 -15.34
CA ASP A 258 2.40 2.30 -14.65
C ASP A 258 1.16 2.75 -15.43
N ARG A 259 1.11 4.03 -15.84
CA ARG A 259 0.03 4.55 -16.69
C ARG A 259 -0.08 3.80 -18.01
N ALA A 260 1.04 3.60 -18.70
CA ALA A 260 1.06 2.83 -19.96
C ALA A 260 0.57 1.40 -19.73
N ARG A 261 1.02 0.74 -18.67
CA ARG A 261 0.62 -0.62 -18.33
C ARG A 261 -0.88 -0.72 -18.06
N ARG A 262 -1.45 0.16 -17.26
CA ARG A 262 -2.91 0.21 -17.03
C ARG A 262 -3.69 0.39 -18.33
N ALA A 263 -3.24 1.28 -19.21
CA ALA A 263 -3.87 1.49 -20.51
C ALA A 263 -3.71 0.29 -21.47
N LEU A 264 -2.64 -0.50 -21.34
CA LEU A 264 -2.47 -1.74 -22.11
C LEU A 264 -3.28 -2.90 -21.51
N LEU A 265 -3.58 -2.86 -20.21
CA LEU A 265 -4.36 -3.89 -19.50
C LEU A 265 -5.88 -3.68 -19.63
N ASP A 266 -6.34 -2.45 -19.84
CA ASP A 266 -7.74 -2.11 -20.11
C ASP A 266 -8.10 -2.36 -21.60
N PRO A 267 -9.05 -3.27 -21.90
CA PRO A 267 -9.46 -3.60 -23.27
C PRO A 267 -9.87 -2.41 -24.12
N GLU A 268 -10.51 -1.39 -23.54
CA GLU A 268 -11.03 -0.26 -24.31
C GLU A 268 -9.89 0.67 -24.74
N THR A 269 -8.92 0.93 -23.86
CA THR A 269 -7.74 1.71 -24.22
C THR A 269 -6.73 0.93 -25.05
N ALA A 270 -6.61 -0.40 -24.84
CA ALA A 270 -5.67 -1.26 -25.56
C ALA A 270 -5.89 -1.22 -27.09
N ARG A 271 -7.12 -0.96 -27.54
CA ARG A 271 -7.48 -0.79 -28.97
C ARG A 271 -6.73 0.35 -29.67
N LYS A 272 -6.25 1.36 -28.92
CA LYS A 272 -5.41 2.44 -29.47
C LYS A 272 -4.05 1.94 -29.99
N GLY A 273 -3.62 0.77 -29.54
CA GLY A 273 -2.34 0.17 -29.88
C GLY A 273 -1.17 0.71 -29.05
N VAL A 274 -0.13 -0.11 -28.96
CA VAL A 274 1.07 0.13 -28.13
C VAL A 274 1.72 1.48 -28.45
N THR A 275 1.84 1.83 -29.73
CA THR A 275 2.48 3.08 -30.18
C THR A 275 1.76 4.32 -29.65
N GLN A 276 0.43 4.36 -29.79
CA GLN A 276 -0.34 5.52 -29.33
C GLN A 276 -0.30 5.62 -27.81
N ILE A 277 -0.47 4.50 -27.09
CA ILE A 277 -0.39 4.49 -25.62
C ILE A 277 0.97 4.97 -25.12
N ALA A 278 2.06 4.54 -25.77
CA ALA A 278 3.40 5.00 -25.42
C ALA A 278 3.53 6.52 -25.55
N MET A 279 3.04 7.10 -26.66
CA MET A 279 3.05 8.54 -26.89
C MET A 279 2.18 9.30 -25.90
N ASP A 280 0.96 8.82 -25.62
CA ASP A 280 0.03 9.40 -24.64
C ASP A 280 0.61 9.41 -23.22
N CYS A 281 1.53 8.48 -22.91
CA CYS A 281 2.25 8.40 -21.64
C CYS A 281 3.60 9.12 -21.67
N GLY A 282 3.89 9.91 -22.70
CA GLY A 282 5.11 10.72 -22.81
C GLY A 282 6.37 9.98 -23.28
N PHE A 283 6.22 8.82 -23.95
CA PHE A 283 7.32 8.10 -24.59
C PHE A 283 7.33 8.28 -26.12
N TYR A 284 8.29 9.07 -26.63
CA TYR A 284 8.47 9.31 -28.07
C TYR A 284 9.54 8.42 -28.73
N HIS A 285 10.34 7.70 -27.93
CA HIS A 285 11.31 6.71 -28.43
C HIS A 285 10.80 5.30 -28.13
N LEU A 286 10.04 4.71 -29.07
CA LEU A 286 9.34 3.44 -28.88
C LEU A 286 10.26 2.29 -28.46
N GLY A 287 11.49 2.22 -29.01
CA GLY A 287 12.48 1.22 -28.59
C GLY A 287 12.90 1.37 -27.12
N ARG A 288 13.08 2.61 -26.62
CA ARG A 288 13.41 2.87 -25.21
C ARG A 288 12.23 2.58 -24.30
N PHE A 289 11.02 2.91 -24.73
CA PHE A 289 9.79 2.53 -24.02
C PHE A 289 9.69 1.02 -23.84
N ALA A 290 9.80 0.25 -24.94
CA ALA A 290 9.73 -1.20 -24.89
C ALA A 290 10.82 -1.79 -23.98
N ALA A 291 12.05 -1.24 -24.02
CA ALA A 291 13.13 -1.67 -23.13
C ALA A 291 12.85 -1.36 -21.65
N TYR A 292 12.38 -0.14 -21.33
CA TYR A 292 12.02 0.21 -19.94
C TYR A 292 10.85 -0.61 -19.41
N TYR A 293 9.85 -0.86 -20.26
CA TYR A 293 8.69 -1.66 -19.94
C TYR A 293 9.09 -3.12 -19.67
N ALA A 294 9.86 -3.73 -20.57
CA ALA A 294 10.34 -5.11 -20.41
C ALA A 294 11.25 -5.27 -19.19
N ASN A 295 12.12 -4.30 -18.90
CA ASN A 295 12.94 -4.32 -17.70
C ASN A 295 12.11 -4.23 -16.42
N THR A 296 11.02 -3.47 -16.43
CA THR A 296 10.19 -3.30 -15.22
C THR A 296 9.27 -4.48 -15.01
N PHE A 297 8.49 -4.88 -16.03
CA PHE A 297 7.41 -5.86 -15.89
C PHE A 297 7.77 -7.27 -16.37
N HIS A 298 8.98 -7.46 -16.91
CA HIS A 298 9.46 -8.75 -17.44
C HIS A 298 8.54 -9.33 -18.54
N GLU A 299 7.91 -8.44 -19.30
CA GLU A 299 7.11 -8.72 -20.49
C GLU A 299 7.14 -7.52 -21.43
N THR A 300 6.93 -7.74 -22.73
CA THR A 300 6.86 -6.61 -23.67
C THR A 300 5.47 -5.97 -23.66
N PRO A 301 5.34 -4.69 -24.07
CA PRO A 301 4.02 -4.06 -24.23
C PRO A 301 3.09 -4.82 -25.17
N ILE A 302 3.65 -5.48 -26.19
CA ILE A 302 2.90 -6.29 -27.15
C ILE A 302 2.37 -7.57 -26.49
N ASP A 303 3.17 -8.21 -25.63
CA ASP A 303 2.74 -9.39 -24.88
C ASP A 303 1.58 -9.06 -23.95
N THR A 304 1.65 -7.91 -23.25
CA THR A 304 0.57 -7.43 -22.38
C THR A 304 -0.74 -7.29 -23.15
N VAL A 305 -0.73 -6.56 -24.28
CA VAL A 305 -1.94 -6.34 -25.10
C VAL A 305 -2.47 -7.66 -25.68
N ARG A 306 -1.59 -8.53 -26.17
CA ARG A 306 -1.98 -9.84 -26.70
C ARG A 306 -2.63 -10.72 -25.64
N SER A 307 -2.17 -10.66 -24.41
CA SER A 307 -2.77 -11.42 -23.31
C SER A 307 -4.17 -10.92 -22.99
N LYS A 308 -4.43 -9.60 -23.07
CA LYS A 308 -5.72 -9.01 -22.67
C LYS A 308 -6.76 -8.98 -23.78
N LEU A 309 -6.36 -8.88 -25.06
CA LEU A 309 -7.30 -8.96 -26.19
C LEU A 309 -7.71 -10.41 -26.56
N ARG A 310 -7.08 -11.42 -25.95
CA ARG A 310 -7.41 -12.84 -26.14
C ARG A 310 -8.25 -13.43 -25.00
N ALA A 311 -8.38 -12.71 -23.89
CA ALA A 311 -9.20 -13.08 -22.73
C ALA A 311 -10.61 -12.50 -22.91
#